data_AF-A0A0S8B0T0-F1
#
_entry.id   AF-A0A0S8B0T0-F1
#
_cell.length_a   1.000
_cell.length_b   1.000
_cell.length_c   1.000
_cell.angle_alpha   90.00
_cell.angle_beta   90.00
_cell.angle_gamma   90.00
#
_symmetry.space_group_name_H-M   'P 1'
#
loop_
_entity.id
_entity.type
_entity.pdbx_description
1 polymer ?
#
loop_
_entity_poly.entity_id
_entity_poly.type
_entity_poly.pdbx_seq_one_letter_code
_entity_poly.pdbx_strand_id
1 'polypeptide(L)'
;MFSSTEQIQPSDPPKNAILAAILSLLLLGGVGQIYLGQTKKGVILIVATLILSCIGIGVLIPIVGAIDAYMMADKLQKGETIGDMQWFWES
;
A
#
# COMPACT_ATOMS: atom_id res chain seq x y z
N MET A 1 9.72 -9.38 10.13
CA MET A 1 9.43 -7.94 10.01
C MET A 1 10.35 -7.41 8.91
N PHE A 2 9.82 -6.86 7.84
CA PHE A 2 10.65 -6.23 6.80
C PHE A 2 11.10 -4.87 7.35
N SER A 3 12.40 -4.63 7.45
CA SER A 3 12.89 -3.33 7.93
C SER A 3 12.65 -2.27 6.86
N SER A 4 11.94 -1.20 7.25
CA SER A 4 11.85 -0.01 6.41
C SER A 4 13.25 0.61 6.31
N THR A 5 13.74 0.77 5.08
CA THR A 5 15.06 1.36 4.82
C THR A 5 14.92 2.82 4.41
N GLU A 6 13.73 3.21 3.95
CA GLU A 6 13.43 4.55 3.48
C GLU A 6 12.17 5.07 4.18
N GLN A 7 12.17 6.38 4.45
CA GLN A 7 11.03 7.10 5.00
C GLN A 7 10.37 7.90 3.88
N ILE A 8 9.06 7.76 3.74
CA ILE A 8 8.24 8.47 2.77
C ILE A 8 7.65 9.69 3.47
N GLN A 9 7.93 10.86 2.90
CA GLN A 9 7.44 12.14 3.40
C GLN A 9 6.02 12.42 2.89
N PRO A 10 5.21 13.17 3.66
CA PRO A 10 3.98 13.76 3.18
C PRO A 10 4.20 14.51 1.87
N SER A 11 3.29 14.34 0.92
CA SER A 11 3.32 15.09 -0.35
C SER A 11 2.55 16.40 -0.19
N ASP A 12 3.04 17.48 -0.80
CA ASP A 12 2.28 18.72 -0.98
C ASP A 12 2.04 18.94 -2.48
N PRO A 13 0.80 18.81 -3.00
CA PRO A 13 -0.47 18.61 -2.28
C PRO A 13 -0.66 17.18 -1.72
N PRO A 14 -1.46 17.01 -0.66
CA PRO A 14 -1.69 15.72 -0.02
C PRO A 14 -2.32 14.71 -0.98
N LYS A 15 -1.70 13.54 -1.08
CA LYS A 15 -2.23 12.41 -1.87
C LYS A 15 -3.57 11.94 -1.31
N ASN A 16 -4.51 11.58 -2.18
CA ASN A 16 -5.88 11.26 -1.76
C ASN A 16 -6.00 9.80 -1.29
N ALA A 17 -6.37 9.58 -0.02
CA ALA A 17 -6.43 8.24 0.58
C ALA A 17 -7.44 7.30 -0.08
N ILE A 18 -8.58 7.84 -0.51
CA ILE A 18 -9.60 7.07 -1.23
C ILE A 18 -9.08 6.63 -2.60
N LEU A 19 -8.35 7.50 -3.30
CA LEU A 19 -7.73 7.13 -4.57
C LEU A 19 -6.67 6.05 -4.39
N ALA A 20 -5.85 6.12 -3.34
CA ALA A 20 -4.86 5.08 -3.04
C ALA A 20 -5.53 3.72 -2.78
N ALA A 21 -6.62 3.70 -2.00
CA ALA A 21 -7.39 2.50 -1.70
C ALA A 21 -8.02 1.88 -2.96
N ILE A 22 -8.67 2.71 -3.80
CA ILE A 22 -9.28 2.27 -5.06
C ILE A 22 -8.21 1.74 -6.02
N LEU A 23 -7.08 2.44 -6.16
CA LEU A 23 -5.96 1.98 -7.01
C LEU A 23 -5.43 0.63 -6.52
N SER A 24 -5.31 0.43 -5.21
CA SER A 24 -4.88 -0.85 -4.65
C SER A 24 -5.89 -1.96 -4.96
N LEU A 25 -7.18 -1.71 -4.69
CA LEU A 25 -8.24 -2.71 -4.88
C LEU A 25 -8.38 -3.12 -6.35
N LEU A 26 -8.32 -2.14 -7.26
CA LEU A 26 -8.62 -2.33 -8.68
C LEU A 26 -7.42 -2.83 -9.48
N LEU A 27 -6.19 -2.60 -8.99
CA LEU A 27 -4.95 -3.00 -9.64
C LEU A 27 -4.12 -3.92 -8.75
N LEU A 28 -4.65 -5.12 -8.52
CA LEU A 28 -3.92 -6.27 -7.96
C LEU A 28 -3.33 -6.07 -6.54
N GLY A 29 -3.87 -5.15 -5.75
CA GLY A 29 -3.52 -4.94 -4.34
C GLY A 29 -2.23 -4.15 -4.07
N GLY A 30 -1.49 -3.74 -5.10
CA GLY A 30 -0.19 -3.09 -4.89
C GLY A 30 -0.03 -1.70 -5.49
N VAL A 31 -0.86 -1.30 -6.45
CA VAL A 31 -0.69 0.02 -7.10
C VAL A 31 -1.02 1.18 -6.15
N GLY A 32 -1.92 0.99 -5.18
CA GLY A 32 -2.14 1.97 -4.11
C GLY A 32 -0.89 2.27 -3.29
N GLN A 33 -0.09 1.22 -3.01
CA GLN A 33 1.19 1.37 -2.29
C GLN A 33 2.24 2.08 -3.14
N ILE A 34 2.30 1.76 -4.44
CA ILE A 34 3.20 2.45 -5.39
C ILE A 34 2.84 3.94 -5.48
N TYR A 35 1.54 4.27 -5.54
CA TYR A 35 1.08 5.65 -5.57
C TYR A 35 1.53 6.44 -4.33
N LEU A 36 1.53 5.80 -3.15
CA LEU A 36 1.98 6.41 -1.91
C LEU A 36 3.50 6.57 -1.81
N GLY A 37 4.26 5.81 -2.60
CA GLY A 37 5.73 5.79 -2.57
C GLY A 37 6.30 4.51 -1.96
N GLN A 38 5.45 3.62 -1.42
CA GLN A 38 5.81 2.29 -0.92
C GLN A 38 5.99 1.30 -2.09
N THR A 39 6.87 1.64 -3.04
CA THR A 39 7.04 0.89 -4.30
C THR A 39 7.46 -0.56 -4.06
N LYS A 40 8.39 -0.80 -3.12
CA LYS A 40 8.85 -2.16 -2.79
C LYS A 40 7.68 -3.02 -2.30
N LYS A 41 6.87 -2.48 -1.38
CA LYS A 41 5.68 -3.16 -0.84
C LYS A 41 4.63 -3.42 -1.92
N GLY A 42 4.39 -2.43 -2.78
CA GLY A 42 3.44 -2.57 -3.88
C GLY A 42 3.82 -3.67 -4.88
N VAL A 43 5.11 -3.77 -5.24
CA VAL A 43 5.61 -4.84 -6.10
C VAL A 43 5.42 -6.21 -5.44
N ILE A 44 5.73 -6.34 -4.14
CA ILE A 44 5.50 -7.59 -3.39
C ILE A 44 4.03 -7.99 -3.42
N LEU A 45 3.11 -7.05 -3.18
CA LEU A 45 1.68 -7.32 -3.19
C LEU A 45 1.19 -7.74 -4.59
N ILE A 46 1.67 -7.11 -5.66
CA ILE A 46 1.30 -7.51 -7.03
C ILE A 46 1.79 -8.94 -7.33
N VAL A 47 3.04 -9.25 -7.01
CA VAL A 47 3.62 -10.59 -7.25
C VAL A 47 2.89 -11.64 -6.41
N ALA A 48 2.59 -11.35 -5.14
CA ALA A 48 1.82 -12.22 -4.27
C ALA A 48 0.40 -12.45 -4.83
N THR A 49 -0.30 -11.40 -5.26
CA THR A 49 -1.62 -11.50 -5.88
C THR A 49 -1.57 -12.38 -7.13
N LEU A 50 -0.57 -12.22 -8.00
CA LEU A 50 -0.43 -13.04 -9.21
C LEU A 50 -0.23 -14.53 -8.88
N ILE A 51 0.66 -14.86 -7.94
CA ILE A 51 0.93 -16.24 -7.54
C ILE A 51 -0.33 -16.86 -6.89
N LEU A 52 -0.98 -16.15 -5.96
CA LEU A 52 -2.17 -16.65 -5.27
C LEU A 52 -3.40 -16.69 -6.19
N SER A 53 -3.46 -15.86 -7.23
CA SER A 53 -4.52 -15.90 -8.23
C SER A 53 -4.53 -17.22 -9.01
N CYS A 54 -3.37 -17.86 -9.21
CA CYS A 54 -3.28 -19.18 -9.84
C CYS A 54 -3.99 -20.30 -9.05
N ILE A 55 -4.23 -20.07 -7.75
CA ILE A 55 -4.89 -21.02 -6.83
C ILE A 55 -6.32 -20.53 -6.49
N GLY A 56 -6.79 -19.44 -7.09
CA GLY A 56 -8.14 -18.89 -6.89
C GLY A 56 -8.34 -18.07 -5.60
N ILE A 57 -7.29 -17.88 -4.78
CA ILE A 57 -7.36 -17.15 -3.49
C ILE A 57 -6.89 -15.69 -3.63
N GLY A 58 -6.43 -15.30 -4.81
CA GLY A 58 -5.86 -13.97 -5.09
C GLY A 58 -6.77 -12.77 -4.82
N VAL A 59 -8.08 -12.97 -4.63
CA VAL A 59 -9.06 -11.91 -4.31
C VAL A 59 -8.97 -11.37 -2.87
N LEU A 60 -8.36 -12.10 -1.93
CA LEU A 60 -8.23 -11.62 -0.55
C LEU A 60 -7.10 -10.58 -0.39
N ILE A 61 -6.03 -10.71 -1.17
CA ILE A 61 -4.86 -9.81 -1.15
C ILE A 61 -5.22 -8.35 -1.49
N PRO A 62 -5.99 -8.04 -2.56
CA PRO A 62 -6.34 -6.65 -2.88
C PRO A 62 -7.22 -5.98 -1.83
N ILE A 63 -8.03 -6.73 -1.08
CA ILE A 63 -8.84 -6.19 0.02
C ILE A 63 -7.93 -5.70 1.14
N VAL A 64 -6.98 -6.55 1.58
CA VAL A 64 -6.00 -6.19 2.62
C VAL A 64 -5.11 -5.04 2.13
N GLY A 65 -4.65 -5.10 0.88
CA GLY A 65 -3.84 -4.05 0.26
C GLY A 65 -4.54 -2.71 0.12
N ALA A 66 -5.87 -2.68 -0.01
CA ALA A 66 -6.67 -1.45 -0.05
C ALA A 66 -6.82 -0.82 1.34
N ILE A 67 -7.10 -1.62 2.37
CA ILE A 67 -7.17 -1.14 3.77
C ILE A 67 -5.81 -0.55 4.18
N ASP A 68 -4.73 -1.28 3.89
CA ASP A 68 -3.40 -0.81 4.20
C ASP A 68 -3.06 0.50 3.46
N ALA A 69 -3.33 0.57 2.16
CA ALA A 69 -3.09 1.79 1.37
C ALA A 69 -3.89 2.98 1.91
N TYR A 70 -5.15 2.75 2.31
CA TYR A 70 -5.98 3.79 2.91
C TYR A 70 -5.37 4.33 4.20
N MET A 71 -4.99 3.44 5.14
CA MET A 71 -4.44 3.84 6.43
C MET A 71 -3.08 4.54 6.29
N MET A 72 -2.22 4.07 5.37
CA MET A 72 -0.94 4.72 5.09
C MET A 72 -1.12 6.09 4.44
N ALA A 73 -2.09 6.22 3.53
CA ALA A 73 -2.42 7.50 2.94
C ALA A 73 -2.99 8.49 3.96
N ASP A 74 -3.85 8.04 4.87
CA ASP A 74 -4.39 8.86 5.96
C ASP A 74 -3.28 9.39 6.88
N LYS A 75 -2.27 8.55 7.22
CA LYS A 75 -1.07 9.00 7.96
C LYS A 75 -0.30 10.09 7.20
N LEU A 76 -0.03 9.88 5.91
CA LEU A 76 0.64 10.89 5.07
C LEU A 76 -0.17 12.19 4.95
N GLN A 77 -1.50 12.10 4.87
CA GLN A 77 -2.38 13.27 4.82
C GLN A 77 -2.35 14.08 6.13
N LYS A 78 -2.16 13.41 7.26
CA LYS A 78 -1.99 14.04 8.58
C LYS A 78 -0.60 14.68 8.78
N GLY A 79 0.29 14.55 7.80
CA GLY A 79 1.66 15.06 7.88
C GLY A 79 2.63 14.11 8.58
N GLU A 80 2.23 12.87 8.83
CA GLU A 80 3.11 11.84 9.40
C GLU A 80 4.00 11.23 8.31
N THR A 81 5.22 10.85 8.66
CA THR A 81 6.11 10.09 7.77
C THR A 81 5.86 8.60 7.95
N ILE A 82 5.83 7.86 6.84
CA ILE A 82 5.65 6.40 6.86
C ILE A 82 6.88 5.69 6.33
N GLY A 83 7.18 4.50 6.84
CA GLY A 83 8.23 3.64 6.28
C GLY A 83 7.87 3.06 4.91
N ASP A 84 8.85 2.78 4.06
CA ASP A 84 8.65 2.15 2.75
C ASP A 84 8.08 0.72 2.80
N MET A 85 8.24 0.04 3.95
CA MET A 85 7.68 -1.27 4.25
C MET A 85 6.71 -1.26 5.44
N GLN A 86 6.36 -0.09 5.97
CA GLN A 86 5.50 0.02 7.13
C GLN A 86 4.09 -0.46 6.81
N TRP A 87 3.56 -1.35 7.64
CA TRP A 87 2.19 -1.83 7.55
C TRP A 87 1.23 -1.04 8.45
N PHE A 88 -0.06 -1.12 8.15
CA PHE A 88 -1.08 -0.42 8.93
C PHE A 88 -1.14 -0.80 10.42
N TRP A 89 -0.67 -1.99 10.78
CA TRP A 89 -0.57 -2.45 12.17
C TRP A 89 0.76 -2.09 12.84
N GLU A 90 1.73 -1.55 12.10
CA GLU A 90 3.01 -1.10 12.65
C GLU A 90 2.90 0.36 13.07
N SER A 91 3.13 0.58 14.37
CA SER A 91 3.16 1.89 15.03
C SER A 91 4.54 2.52 14.94
#